data_AF-A0A4D6HI18-F1
#
_entry.id   AF-A0A4D6HI18-F1
#
_cell.length_a   1.000
_cell.length_b   1.000
_cell.length_c   1.000
_cell.angle_alpha   90.00
_cell.angle_beta   90.00
_cell.angle_gamma   90.00
#
_symmetry.space_group_name_H-M   'P 1'
#
loop_
_entity.id
_entity.type
_entity.pdbx_description
1 polymer ?
#
loop_
_entity_poly.entity_id
_entity_poly.type
_entity_poly.pdbx_seq_one_letter_code
_entity_poly.pdbx_strand_id
1 'polypeptide(L)'
;MARRSGRVLRAHPNLLILPLLGGIAGIAFMATLFGGLFVGGFYESPGPVLYGALFVAYVIETFIASFFAAALVAATREAFHGETPTVGGAMRAAWDHKWPLLAWSVIAAIIGVIIQAIESQDNLLARILAGLFAVAWSVMTYFIVPVIVFEDESISGMFTESARTFKNTWGESIGAMGAINIVTFLLVLVGVLLGAATFLVVPGTVGILAAIAIGFTGIIFGLLIGKSLTGIAKTALYVYATENTAPEFFEDMDFSALGGEDSGSSSSRMSGGRI
;
A
#
# COMPACT_ATOMS: atom_id res chain seq x y z
N MET A 1 2.71 -8.90 12.73
CA MET A 1 2.15 -7.85 11.85
C MET A 1 0.64 -7.93 11.65
N ALA A 2 0.09 -8.89 10.90
CA ALA A 2 -1.36 -8.91 10.58
C ALA A 2 -2.30 -8.84 11.82
N ARG A 3 -2.01 -9.61 12.88
CA ARG A 3 -2.79 -9.58 14.13
C ARG A 3 -2.78 -8.19 14.80
N ARG A 4 -1.63 -7.51 14.80
CA ARG A 4 -1.44 -6.20 15.43
C ARG A 4 -2.17 -5.11 14.65
N SER A 5 -1.98 -5.06 13.33
CA SER A 5 -2.77 -4.17 12.46
C SER A 5 -4.28 -4.43 12.58
N GLY A 6 -4.68 -5.69 12.78
CA GLY A 6 -6.07 -6.04 13.04
C GLY A 6 -6.59 -5.58 14.41
N ARG A 7 -5.75 -5.35 15.42
CA ARG A 7 -6.18 -4.71 16.68
C ARG A 7 -6.47 -3.22 16.46
N VAL A 8 -5.57 -2.53 15.76
CA VAL A 8 -5.75 -1.11 15.38
C VAL A 8 -7.04 -0.95 14.58
N LEU A 9 -7.27 -1.80 13.57
CA LEU A 9 -8.49 -1.75 12.76
C LEU A 9 -9.77 -2.04 13.54
N ARG A 10 -9.70 -2.89 14.58
CA ARG A 10 -10.85 -3.14 15.48
C ARG A 10 -11.10 -1.97 16.42
N ALA A 11 -10.05 -1.30 16.89
CA ALA A 11 -10.17 -0.10 17.72
C ALA A 11 -10.69 1.10 16.91
N HIS A 12 -10.28 1.22 15.64
CA HIS A 12 -10.62 2.31 14.73
C HIS A 12 -11.22 1.77 13.42
N PRO A 13 -12.48 1.24 13.44
CA PRO A 13 -13.11 0.64 12.25
C PRO A 13 -13.36 1.64 11.12
N ASN A 14 -13.38 2.94 11.42
CA ASN A 14 -13.48 4.02 10.44
C ASN A 14 -12.30 4.07 9.47
N LEU A 15 -11.14 3.48 9.80
CA LEU A 15 -10.00 3.35 8.89
C LEU A 15 -10.34 2.52 7.62
N LEU A 16 -11.36 1.66 7.66
CA LEU A 16 -11.86 0.92 6.48
C LEU A 16 -12.51 1.82 5.42
N ILE A 17 -13.01 2.99 5.82
CA ILE A 17 -13.69 3.91 4.92
C ILE A 17 -12.72 4.45 3.87
N LEU A 18 -11.45 4.66 4.23
CA LEU A 18 -10.45 5.23 3.33
C LEU A 18 -10.13 4.35 2.12
N PRO A 19 -9.77 3.05 2.25
CA PRO A 19 -9.62 2.18 1.09
C PRO A 19 -10.94 1.92 0.36
N LEU A 20 -12.09 1.97 1.05
CA LEU A 20 -13.40 1.86 0.39
C LEU A 20 -13.65 3.04 -0.55
N LEU A 21 -13.45 4.27 -0.07
CA LEU A 21 -13.57 5.48 -0.88
C LEU A 21 -12.57 5.48 -2.04
N GLY A 22 -11.34 5.01 -1.80
CA GLY A 22 -10.35 4.85 -2.88
C GLY A 22 -10.76 3.84 -3.94
N GLY A 23 -11.30 2.69 -3.54
CA GLY A 23 -11.84 1.71 -4.47
C GLY A 23 -13.01 2.26 -5.28
N ILE A 24 -13.95 2.96 -4.63
CA ILE A 24 -15.09 3.60 -5.31
C ILE A 24 -14.61 4.68 -6.29
N ALA A 25 -13.65 5.51 -5.89
CA ALA A 25 -13.11 6.58 -6.73
C ALA A 25 -12.41 6.02 -7.99
N GLY A 26 -11.57 5.00 -7.84
CA GLY A 26 -10.93 4.34 -8.98
C GLY A 26 -11.93 3.67 -9.91
N ILE A 27 -12.90 2.93 -9.36
CA ILE A 27 -13.96 2.31 -10.18
C ILE A 27 -14.77 3.37 -10.93
N ALA A 28 -15.16 4.45 -10.28
CA ALA A 28 -15.90 5.54 -10.90
C ALA A 28 -15.08 6.23 -12.01
N PHE A 29 -13.78 6.43 -11.79
CA PHE A 29 -12.88 6.98 -12.80
C PHE A 29 -12.77 6.05 -14.02
N MET A 30 -12.49 4.76 -13.81
CA MET A 30 -12.38 3.78 -14.88
C MET A 30 -13.69 3.62 -15.64
N ALA A 31 -14.84 3.56 -14.95
CA ALA A 31 -16.15 3.49 -15.59
C ALA A 31 -16.41 4.72 -16.48
N THR A 32 -16.04 5.91 -16.01
CA THR A 32 -16.18 7.15 -16.79
C THR A 32 -15.26 7.17 -18.00
N LEU A 33 -14.00 6.76 -17.83
CA LEU A 33 -13.02 6.70 -18.90
C LEU A 33 -13.44 5.71 -19.99
N PHE A 34 -13.70 4.46 -19.62
CA PHE A 34 -14.06 3.42 -20.58
C PHE A 34 -15.44 3.68 -21.20
N GLY A 35 -16.39 4.23 -20.44
CA GLY A 35 -17.66 4.69 -20.98
C GLY A 35 -17.48 5.78 -22.04
N GLY A 36 -16.62 6.76 -21.78
CA GLY A 36 -16.28 7.81 -22.75
C GLY A 36 -15.56 7.28 -24.00
N LEU A 37 -14.58 6.38 -23.82
CA LEU A 37 -13.87 5.74 -24.93
C LEU A 37 -14.81 4.90 -25.81
N PHE A 38 -15.76 4.20 -25.18
CA PHE A 38 -16.78 3.42 -25.87
C PHE A 38 -17.74 4.31 -26.68
N VAL A 39 -18.32 5.33 -26.04
CA VAL A 39 -19.24 6.27 -26.71
C VAL A 39 -18.54 7.04 -27.84
N GLY A 40 -17.26 7.35 -27.68
CA GLY A 40 -16.45 8.05 -28.68
C GLY A 40 -15.88 7.19 -29.81
N GLY A 41 -16.05 5.86 -29.78
CA GLY A 41 -15.51 4.97 -30.83
C GLY A 41 -13.97 4.86 -30.86
N PHE A 42 -13.27 5.33 -29.82
CA PHE A 42 -11.81 5.40 -29.79
C PHE A 42 -11.12 4.03 -29.70
N TYR A 43 -11.88 2.96 -29.43
CA TYR A 43 -11.38 1.58 -29.40
C TYR A 43 -11.22 0.97 -30.80
N GLU A 44 -11.86 1.54 -31.83
CA GLU A 44 -11.86 0.98 -33.19
C GLU A 44 -10.58 1.29 -33.97
N SER A 45 -9.86 2.35 -33.58
CA SER A 45 -8.60 2.75 -34.17
C SER A 45 -7.56 3.06 -33.09
N PRO A 46 -6.90 2.03 -32.53
CA PRO A 46 -5.88 2.23 -31.51
C PRO A 46 -4.74 3.08 -32.09
N GLY A 47 -4.61 4.30 -31.56
CA GLY A 47 -3.64 5.30 -32.02
C GLY A 47 -3.07 6.11 -30.86
N PRO A 48 -2.22 7.12 -31.14
CA PRO A 48 -1.54 7.91 -30.10
C PRO A 48 -2.47 8.53 -29.06
N VAL A 49 -3.70 8.88 -29.47
CA VAL A 49 -4.73 9.41 -28.57
C VAL A 49 -5.15 8.40 -27.52
N LEU A 50 -5.40 7.14 -27.91
CA LEU A 50 -5.79 6.07 -26.98
C LEU A 50 -4.65 5.77 -25.99
N TYR A 51 -3.40 5.67 -26.47
CA TYR A 51 -2.25 5.46 -25.60
C TYR A 51 -2.02 6.63 -24.64
N GLY A 52 -2.18 7.87 -25.10
CA GLY A 52 -2.14 9.06 -24.25
C GLY A 52 -3.23 9.04 -23.18
N ALA A 53 -4.46 8.67 -23.55
CA ALA A 53 -5.57 8.54 -22.61
C ALA A 53 -5.32 7.46 -21.56
N LEU A 54 -4.79 6.29 -21.94
CA LEU A 54 -4.43 5.21 -21.03
C LEU A 54 -3.27 5.60 -20.10
N PHE A 55 -2.29 6.36 -20.59
CA PHE A 55 -1.21 6.89 -19.76
C PHE A 55 -1.75 7.88 -18.70
N VAL A 56 -2.59 8.84 -19.11
CA VAL A 56 -3.24 9.79 -18.19
C VAL A 56 -4.11 9.03 -17.19
N ALA A 57 -4.82 7.99 -17.63
CA ALA A 57 -5.60 7.14 -16.75
C ALA A 57 -4.74 6.46 -15.69
N TYR A 58 -3.58 5.93 -16.07
CA TYR A 58 -2.65 5.32 -15.13
C TYR A 58 -2.11 6.36 -14.12
N VAL A 59 -1.77 7.58 -14.56
CA VAL A 59 -1.36 8.66 -13.65
C VAL A 59 -2.47 8.98 -12.64
N ILE A 60 -3.72 9.13 -13.11
CA ILE A 60 -4.86 9.47 -12.24
C ILE A 60 -5.19 8.33 -11.28
N GLU A 61 -5.20 7.08 -11.74
CA GLU A 61 -5.41 5.91 -10.87
C GLU A 61 -4.33 5.79 -9.80
N THR A 62 -3.06 6.00 -10.18
CA THR A 62 -1.95 5.99 -9.22
C THR A 62 -2.08 7.12 -8.21
N PHE A 63 -2.54 8.29 -8.64
CA PHE A 63 -2.81 9.42 -7.76
C PHE A 63 -3.96 9.14 -6.79
N ILE A 64 -5.09 8.62 -7.27
CA ILE A 64 -6.22 8.21 -6.43
C ILE A 64 -5.76 7.20 -5.39
N ALA A 65 -5.09 6.12 -5.82
CA ALA A 65 -4.59 5.09 -4.92
C ALA A 65 -3.62 5.65 -3.87
N SER A 66 -2.68 6.51 -4.29
CA SER A 66 -1.68 7.12 -3.40
C SER A 66 -2.32 8.13 -2.44
N PHE A 67 -3.34 8.87 -2.87
CA PHE A 67 -4.08 9.82 -2.05
C PHE A 67 -4.83 9.12 -0.91
N PHE A 68 -5.58 8.06 -1.19
CA PHE A 68 -6.29 7.32 -0.14
C PHE A 68 -5.34 6.50 0.74
N ALA A 69 -4.21 6.05 0.19
CA ALA A 69 -3.13 5.47 1.00
C ALA A 69 -2.52 6.52 1.95
N ALA A 70 -2.27 7.74 1.47
CA ALA A 70 -1.75 8.85 2.29
C ALA A 70 -2.73 9.20 3.42
N ALA A 71 -4.03 9.26 3.13
CA ALA A 71 -5.05 9.48 4.14
C ALA A 71 -5.05 8.37 5.20
N LEU A 72 -4.98 7.10 4.78
CA LEU A 72 -4.91 5.97 5.70
C LEU A 72 -3.65 6.03 6.57
N VAL A 73 -2.53 6.42 5.98
CA VAL A 73 -1.25 6.58 6.67
C VAL A 73 -1.34 7.67 7.74
N ALA A 74 -1.88 8.84 7.41
CA ALA A 74 -2.09 9.94 8.34
C ALA A 74 -3.01 9.54 9.52
N ALA A 75 -4.18 8.97 9.20
CA ALA A 75 -5.13 8.49 10.20
C ALA A 75 -4.56 7.39 11.11
N THR A 76 -3.70 6.52 10.55
CA THR A 76 -3.05 5.48 11.34
C THR A 76 -2.04 6.09 12.31
N ARG A 77 -1.29 7.13 11.90
CA ARG A 77 -0.36 7.81 12.81
C ARG A 77 -1.09 8.51 13.95
N GLU A 78 -2.23 9.14 13.70
CA GLU A 78 -3.12 9.67 14.76
C GLU A 78 -3.51 8.55 15.74
N ALA A 79 -3.96 7.39 15.23
CA ALA A 79 -4.32 6.24 16.06
C ALA A 79 -3.15 5.70 16.91
N PHE A 80 -1.91 5.79 16.42
CA PHE A 80 -0.72 5.39 17.20
C PHE A 80 -0.34 6.36 18.30
N HIS A 81 -0.84 7.58 18.25
CA HIS A 81 -0.64 8.61 19.28
C HIS A 81 -1.82 8.66 20.29
N GLY A 82 -2.70 7.66 20.28
CA GLY A 82 -3.88 7.60 21.15
C GLY A 82 -4.99 8.58 20.75
N GLU A 83 -4.91 9.19 19.56
CA GLU A 83 -5.92 10.11 19.05
C GLU A 83 -7.07 9.35 18.37
N THR A 84 -8.21 10.03 18.18
CA THR A 84 -9.36 9.48 17.46
C THR A 84 -9.34 9.92 16.00
N PRO A 85 -8.84 9.09 15.06
CA PRO A 85 -8.73 9.51 13.67
C PRO A 85 -10.09 9.80 13.06
N THR A 86 -10.15 10.80 12.19
CA THR A 86 -11.36 11.13 11.44
C THR A 86 -11.12 11.02 9.93
N VAL A 87 -12.12 10.56 9.17
CA VAL A 87 -12.00 10.43 7.70
C VAL A 87 -11.74 11.80 7.05
N GLY A 88 -12.41 12.85 7.53
CA GLY A 88 -12.23 14.21 7.03
C GLY A 88 -10.85 14.78 7.32
N GLY A 89 -10.34 14.60 8.54
CA GLY A 89 -8.98 15.01 8.92
C GLY A 89 -7.93 14.29 8.08
N ALA A 90 -8.06 12.97 7.95
CA ALA A 90 -7.19 12.11 7.15
C ALA A 90 -7.12 12.54 5.67
N MET A 91 -8.29 12.81 5.06
CA MET A 91 -8.36 13.31 3.69
C MET A 91 -7.73 14.69 3.53
N ARG A 92 -7.89 15.57 4.53
CA ARG A 92 -7.28 16.90 4.53
C ARG A 92 -5.75 16.79 4.60
N ALA A 93 -5.24 15.95 5.51
CA ALA A 93 -3.80 15.68 5.62
C ALA A 93 -3.22 15.13 4.30
N ALA A 94 -3.93 14.22 3.61
CA ALA A 94 -3.51 13.76 2.28
C ALA A 94 -3.55 14.88 1.23
N TRP A 95 -4.53 15.78 1.28
CA TRP A 95 -4.69 16.89 0.34
C TRP A 95 -3.59 17.95 0.47
N ASP A 96 -3.04 18.12 1.66
CA ASP A 96 -1.91 19.01 1.90
C ASP A 96 -0.65 18.52 1.13
N HIS A 97 -0.56 17.21 0.86
CA HIS A 97 0.54 16.56 0.12
C HIS A 97 0.22 16.23 -1.34
N LYS A 98 -0.85 16.80 -1.92
CA LYS A 98 -1.31 16.48 -3.30
C LYS A 98 -0.24 16.65 -4.39
N TRP A 99 0.67 17.62 -4.27
CA TRP A 99 1.68 17.87 -5.31
C TRP A 99 2.80 16.81 -5.30
N PRO A 100 3.42 16.48 -4.15
CA PRO A 100 4.29 15.31 -4.04
C PRO A 100 3.62 14.00 -4.50
N LEU A 101 2.36 13.77 -4.11
CA LEU A 101 1.61 12.58 -4.54
C LEU A 101 1.40 12.53 -6.06
N LEU A 102 1.12 13.68 -6.69
CA LEU A 102 0.99 13.78 -8.15
C LEU A 102 2.33 13.53 -8.85
N ALA A 103 3.42 14.12 -8.34
CA ALA A 103 4.77 13.90 -8.86
C ALA A 103 5.14 12.42 -8.79
N TRP A 104 4.91 11.78 -7.64
CA TRP A 104 5.07 10.33 -7.48
C TRP A 104 4.24 9.54 -8.51
N SER A 105 2.98 9.91 -8.70
CA SER A 105 2.07 9.20 -9.61
C SER A 105 2.52 9.26 -11.07
N VAL A 106 3.05 10.42 -11.51
CA VAL A 106 3.65 10.57 -12.84
C VAL A 106 4.89 9.68 -12.98
N ILE A 107 5.78 9.70 -11.99
CA ILE A 107 7.01 8.88 -12.02
C ILE A 107 6.65 7.39 -12.04
N ALA A 108 5.73 6.95 -11.18
CA ALA A 108 5.27 5.58 -11.12
C ALA A 108 4.64 5.11 -12.43
N ALA A 109 3.83 5.96 -13.08
CA ALA A 109 3.25 5.64 -14.39
C ALA A 109 4.34 5.51 -15.48
N ILE A 110 5.32 6.42 -15.51
CA ILE A 110 6.46 6.35 -16.45
C ILE A 110 7.23 5.04 -16.26
N ILE A 111 7.58 4.72 -15.02
CA ILE A 111 8.33 3.50 -14.70
C ILE A 111 7.51 2.24 -15.02
N GLY A 112 6.20 2.26 -14.73
CA GLY A 112 5.30 1.17 -15.08
C GLY A 112 5.26 0.91 -16.59
N VAL A 113 5.21 1.96 -17.42
CA VAL A 113 5.27 1.84 -18.89
C VAL A 113 6.63 1.30 -19.35
N ILE A 114 7.74 1.73 -18.73
CA ILE A 114 9.08 1.22 -19.05
C ILE A 114 9.19 -0.28 -18.72
N ILE A 115 8.74 -0.70 -17.55
CA ILE A 115 8.73 -2.12 -17.15
C ILE A 115 7.92 -2.93 -18.15
N GLN A 116 6.70 -2.49 -18.47
CA GLN A 116 5.81 -3.16 -19.43
C GLN A 116 6.44 -3.29 -20.82
N ALA A 117 7.16 -2.26 -21.28
CA ALA A 117 7.85 -2.28 -22.57
C ALA A 117 9.02 -3.28 -22.58
N ILE A 118 9.75 -3.44 -21.47
CA ILE A 118 10.82 -4.44 -21.36
C ILE A 118 10.23 -5.86 -21.30
N GLU A 119 9.16 -6.06 -20.51
CA GLU A 119 8.50 -7.35 -20.34
C GLU A 119 7.85 -7.87 -21.62
N SER A 120 7.40 -6.97 -22.51
CA SER A 120 6.82 -7.33 -23.81
C SER A 120 7.82 -7.92 -24.81
N GLN A 121 9.11 -7.99 -24.47
CA GLN A 121 10.13 -8.57 -25.35
C GLN A 121 10.24 -10.10 -25.17
N ASP A 122 10.42 -10.82 -26.28
CA ASP A 122 10.66 -12.27 -26.32
C ASP A 122 12.13 -12.64 -26.04
N ASN A 123 12.74 -11.98 -25.05
CA ASN A 123 14.11 -12.24 -24.64
C ASN A 123 14.17 -12.62 -23.15
N LEU A 124 14.63 -13.84 -22.86
CA LEU A 124 14.75 -14.34 -21.49
C LEU A 124 15.63 -13.43 -20.61
N LEU A 125 16.72 -12.88 -21.15
CA LEU A 125 17.58 -11.97 -20.41
C LEU A 125 16.84 -10.67 -20.06
N ALA A 126 16.06 -10.12 -21.00
CA ALA A 126 15.26 -8.92 -20.76
C ALA A 126 14.22 -9.15 -19.65
N ARG A 127 13.58 -10.32 -19.63
CA ARG A 127 12.61 -10.71 -18.59
C ARG A 127 13.26 -10.84 -17.22
N ILE A 128 14.46 -11.43 -17.12
CA ILE A 128 15.20 -11.54 -15.85
C ILE A 128 15.58 -10.15 -15.33
N LEU A 129 16.09 -9.27 -16.20
CA LEU A 129 16.46 -7.90 -15.82
C LEU A 129 15.24 -7.08 -15.41
N ALA A 130 14.11 -7.21 -16.11
CA ALA A 130 12.85 -6.58 -15.73
C ALA A 130 12.37 -7.06 -14.36
N GLY A 131 12.44 -8.36 -14.09
CA GLY A 131 12.09 -8.92 -12.78
C GLY A 131 12.97 -8.38 -11.65
N LEU A 132 14.29 -8.32 -11.85
CA LEU A 132 15.21 -7.76 -10.85
C LEU A 132 14.95 -6.27 -10.62
N PHE A 133 14.70 -5.52 -11.69
CA PHE A 133 14.35 -4.11 -11.60
C PHE A 133 13.01 -3.91 -10.86
N ALA A 134 11.99 -4.73 -11.15
CA ALA A 134 10.70 -4.67 -10.47
C ALA A 134 10.85 -4.93 -8.96
N VAL A 135 11.71 -5.88 -8.56
CA VAL A 135 12.04 -6.12 -7.15
C VAL A 135 12.73 -4.90 -6.54
N ALA A 136 13.78 -4.37 -7.17
CA ALA A 136 14.49 -3.18 -6.68
C ALA A 136 13.55 -1.96 -6.57
N TRP A 137 12.68 -1.77 -7.56
CA TRP A 137 11.66 -0.74 -7.58
C TRP A 137 10.67 -0.90 -6.42
N SER A 138 10.19 -2.13 -6.18
CA SER A 138 9.25 -2.40 -5.08
C SER A 138 9.86 -2.08 -3.71
N VAL A 139 11.13 -2.40 -3.51
CA VAL A 139 11.89 -2.07 -2.29
C VAL A 139 12.03 -0.56 -2.14
N MET A 140 12.50 0.11 -3.20
CA MET A 140 12.73 1.55 -3.20
C MET A 140 11.45 2.34 -2.94
N THR A 141 10.30 1.82 -3.35
CA THR A 141 9.03 2.55 -3.31
C THR A 141 8.06 2.09 -2.21
N TYR A 142 8.45 1.09 -1.42
CA TYR A 142 7.56 0.47 -0.44
C TYR A 142 7.01 1.46 0.59
N PHE A 143 7.84 2.42 1.03
CA PHE A 143 7.53 3.45 2.02
C PHE A 143 7.36 4.86 1.43
N ILE A 144 7.26 5.01 0.10
CA ILE A 144 7.11 6.33 -0.54
C ILE A 144 5.96 7.13 0.04
N VAL A 145 4.78 6.51 0.23
CA VAL A 145 3.60 7.23 0.73
C VAL A 145 3.80 7.72 2.18
N PRO A 146 4.25 6.90 3.14
CA PRO A 146 4.68 7.39 4.45
C PRO A 146 5.69 8.53 4.40
N VAL A 147 6.75 8.41 3.61
CA VAL A 147 7.77 9.47 3.47
C VAL A 147 7.14 10.76 2.95
N ILE A 148 6.29 10.69 1.91
CA ILE A 148 5.59 11.87 1.37
C ILE A 148 4.72 12.56 2.42
N VAL A 149 4.09 11.81 3.32
CA VAL A 149 3.12 12.35 4.29
C VAL A 149 3.80 12.88 5.56
N PHE A 150 4.97 12.33 5.91
CA PHE A 150 5.60 12.60 7.20
C PHE A 150 6.90 13.41 7.09
N GLU A 151 7.44 13.60 5.88
CA GLU A 151 8.67 14.34 5.66
C GLU A 151 8.55 15.38 4.55
N ASP A 152 9.20 16.52 4.76
CA ASP A 152 9.33 17.59 3.77
C ASP A 152 10.52 17.33 2.84
N GLU A 153 10.46 16.21 2.11
CA GLU A 153 11.55 15.77 1.23
C GLU A 153 11.43 16.27 -0.21
N SER A 154 12.58 16.39 -0.86
CA SER A 154 12.64 16.62 -2.31
C SER A 154 12.15 15.40 -3.11
N ILE A 155 11.84 15.57 -4.40
CA ILE A 155 11.42 14.45 -5.28
C ILE A 155 12.44 13.30 -5.29
N SER A 156 13.74 13.58 -5.22
CA SER A 156 14.77 12.52 -5.10
C SER A 156 14.93 12.01 -3.66
N GLY A 157 14.69 12.88 -2.68
CA GLY A 157 14.76 12.54 -1.25
C GLY A 157 13.78 11.43 -0.88
N MET A 158 12.54 11.48 -1.37
CA MET A 158 11.51 10.48 -1.03
C MET A 158 11.91 9.04 -1.36
N PHE A 159 12.65 8.82 -2.46
CA PHE A 159 13.14 7.49 -2.85
C PHE A 159 14.29 7.02 -1.96
N THR A 160 15.18 7.94 -1.61
CA THR A 160 16.35 7.66 -0.78
C THR A 160 15.89 7.26 0.62
N GLU A 161 14.95 8.01 1.20
CA GLU A 161 14.46 7.74 2.54
C GLU A 161 13.52 6.52 2.58
N SER A 162 12.70 6.31 1.55
CA SER A 162 11.89 5.08 1.44
C SER A 162 12.79 3.83 1.37
N ALA A 163 13.87 3.87 0.59
CA ALA A 163 14.84 2.78 0.52
C ALA A 163 15.61 2.58 1.84
N ARG A 164 16.00 3.67 2.52
CA ARG A 164 16.65 3.62 3.84
C ARG A 164 15.72 2.99 4.87
N THR A 165 14.46 3.42 4.94
CA THR A 165 13.43 2.87 5.82
C THR A 165 13.23 1.38 5.55
N PHE A 166 13.18 0.96 4.28
CA PHE A 166 13.06 -0.46 3.93
C PHE A 166 14.27 -1.27 4.37
N LYS A 167 15.49 -0.74 4.18
CA LYS A 167 16.72 -1.39 4.64
C LYS A 167 16.69 -1.59 6.17
N ASN A 168 16.26 -0.58 6.92
CA ASN A 168 16.18 -0.63 8.38
C ASN A 168 15.10 -1.61 8.89
N THR A 169 14.13 -1.96 8.06
CA THR A 169 12.99 -2.83 8.43
C THR A 169 12.85 -4.06 7.54
N TRP A 170 13.92 -4.48 6.85
CA TRP A 170 13.86 -5.44 5.75
C TRP A 170 13.11 -6.74 6.11
N GLY A 171 13.54 -7.40 7.19
CA GLY A 171 12.96 -8.67 7.64
C GLY A 171 11.49 -8.55 8.03
N GLU A 172 11.14 -7.48 8.74
CA GLU A 172 9.77 -7.22 9.18
C GLU A 172 8.86 -6.77 8.05
N SER A 173 9.36 -5.97 7.11
CA SER A 173 8.62 -5.55 5.92
C SER A 173 8.24 -6.75 5.06
N ILE A 174 9.18 -7.68 4.84
CA ILE A 174 8.91 -8.93 4.10
C ILE A 174 7.94 -9.83 4.87
N GLY A 175 8.17 -10.00 6.17
CA GLY A 175 7.28 -10.77 7.05
C GLY A 175 5.85 -10.20 7.09
N ALA A 176 5.72 -8.87 7.13
CA ALA A 176 4.44 -8.16 7.08
C ALA A 176 3.71 -8.42 5.77
N MET A 177 4.40 -8.23 4.63
CA MET A 177 3.84 -8.49 3.30
C MET A 177 3.32 -9.92 3.19
N GLY A 178 4.14 -10.91 3.56
CA GLY A 178 3.75 -12.33 3.50
C GLY A 178 2.54 -12.63 4.39
N ALA A 179 2.61 -12.25 5.68
CA ALA A 179 1.54 -12.53 6.63
C ALA A 179 0.21 -11.87 6.25
N ILE A 180 0.24 -10.61 5.80
CA ILE A 180 -0.96 -9.87 5.41
C ILE A 180 -1.54 -10.41 4.10
N ASN A 181 -0.70 -10.77 3.13
CA ASN A 181 -1.16 -11.39 1.88
C ASN A 181 -1.85 -12.74 2.14
N ILE A 182 -1.30 -13.58 3.02
CA ILE A 182 -1.93 -14.84 3.41
C ILE A 182 -3.30 -14.59 4.06
N VAL A 183 -3.38 -13.66 5.02
CA VAL A 183 -4.66 -13.32 5.67
C VAL A 183 -5.68 -12.78 4.66
N THR A 184 -5.25 -11.89 3.77
CA THR A 184 -6.10 -11.33 2.71
C THR A 184 -6.61 -12.41 1.77
N PHE A 185 -5.72 -13.31 1.33
CA PHE A 185 -6.07 -14.45 0.49
C PHE A 185 -7.12 -15.35 1.16
N LEU A 186 -6.93 -15.68 2.44
CA LEU A 186 -7.89 -16.49 3.19
C LEU A 186 -9.26 -15.80 3.31
N LEU A 187 -9.31 -14.49 3.53
CA LEU A 187 -10.56 -13.73 3.58
C LEU A 187 -11.28 -13.72 2.22
N VAL A 188 -10.53 -13.50 1.14
CA VAL A 188 -11.07 -13.56 -0.23
C VAL A 188 -11.58 -14.96 -0.55
N LEU A 189 -10.82 -15.99 -0.15
CA LEU A 189 -11.21 -17.39 -0.34
C LEU A 189 -12.52 -17.70 0.40
N VAL A 190 -12.70 -17.21 1.63
CA VAL A 190 -13.98 -17.34 2.35
C VAL A 190 -15.12 -16.71 1.53
N GLY A 191 -14.93 -15.51 0.98
CA GLY A 191 -15.91 -14.89 0.08
C GLY A 191 -16.26 -15.77 -1.11
N VAL A 192 -15.25 -16.29 -1.81
CA VAL A 192 -15.44 -17.21 -2.95
C VAL A 192 -16.21 -18.47 -2.54
N LEU A 193 -15.84 -19.09 -1.42
CA LEU A 193 -16.50 -20.30 -0.93
C LEU A 193 -17.96 -20.04 -0.54
N LEU A 194 -18.27 -18.90 0.07
CA LEU A 194 -19.65 -18.51 0.38
C LEU A 194 -20.49 -18.29 -0.89
N GLY A 195 -19.92 -17.65 -1.91
CA GLY A 195 -20.56 -17.49 -3.22
C GLY A 195 -20.82 -18.86 -3.88
N ALA A 196 -19.80 -19.72 -3.93
CA ALA A 196 -19.92 -21.07 -4.49
C ALA A 196 -20.96 -21.92 -3.74
N ALA A 197 -20.94 -21.92 -2.40
CA ALA A 197 -21.92 -22.63 -1.59
C ALA A 197 -23.34 -22.13 -1.86
N THR A 198 -23.53 -20.81 -1.99
CA THR A 198 -24.83 -20.21 -2.32
C THR A 198 -25.33 -20.69 -3.68
N PHE A 199 -24.45 -20.71 -4.69
CA PHE A 199 -24.78 -21.17 -6.04
C PHE A 199 -25.22 -22.64 -6.07
N LEU A 200 -24.60 -23.49 -5.24
CA LEU A 200 -24.92 -24.92 -5.18
C LEU A 200 -26.24 -25.21 -4.44
N VAL A 201 -26.62 -24.37 -3.48
CA VAL A 201 -27.78 -24.61 -2.60
C VAL A 201 -29.05 -23.92 -3.12
N VAL A 202 -28.92 -22.77 -3.76
CA VAL A 202 -30.07 -21.98 -4.22
C VAL A 202 -30.28 -22.22 -5.73
N PRO A 203 -31.40 -22.80 -6.17
CA PRO A 203 -31.62 -23.10 -7.57
C PRO A 203 -32.04 -21.87 -8.40
N GLY A 204 -31.81 -21.94 -9.71
CA GLY A 204 -32.30 -20.99 -10.69
C GLY A 204 -31.55 -19.65 -10.70
N THR A 205 -32.15 -18.66 -11.39
CA THR A 205 -31.58 -17.31 -11.53
C THR A 205 -31.37 -16.59 -10.21
N VAL A 206 -32.26 -16.84 -9.24
CA VAL A 206 -32.14 -16.31 -7.87
C VAL A 206 -30.85 -16.78 -7.20
N GLY A 207 -30.47 -18.05 -7.38
CA GLY A 207 -29.23 -18.59 -6.82
C GLY A 207 -27.98 -17.99 -7.44
N ILE A 208 -27.98 -17.74 -8.74
CA ILE A 208 -26.89 -17.04 -9.43
C ILE A 208 -26.72 -15.63 -8.86
N LEU A 209 -27.81 -14.86 -8.76
CA LEU A 209 -27.76 -13.49 -8.25
C LEU A 209 -27.31 -13.44 -6.78
N ALA A 210 -27.82 -14.35 -5.95
CA ALA A 210 -27.42 -14.47 -4.55
C ALA A 210 -25.94 -14.86 -4.41
N ALA A 211 -25.45 -15.81 -5.22
CA ALA A 211 -24.05 -16.24 -5.22
C ALA A 211 -23.10 -15.12 -5.62
N ILE A 212 -23.46 -14.36 -6.67
CA ILE A 212 -22.71 -13.18 -7.08
C ILE A 212 -22.69 -12.15 -5.96
N ALA A 213 -23.84 -11.81 -5.39
CA ALA A 213 -23.93 -10.82 -4.32
C ALA A 213 -23.07 -11.22 -3.10
N ILE A 214 -23.29 -12.42 -2.56
CA ILE A 214 -22.58 -12.89 -1.36
C ILE A 214 -21.08 -13.04 -1.63
N GLY A 215 -20.73 -13.69 -2.75
CA GLY A 215 -19.34 -13.93 -3.12
C GLY A 215 -18.59 -12.63 -3.35
N PHE A 216 -19.16 -11.72 -4.13
CA PHE A 216 -18.58 -10.43 -4.42
C PHE A 216 -18.43 -9.57 -3.15
N THR A 217 -19.45 -9.50 -2.30
CA THR A 217 -19.37 -8.78 -1.02
C THR A 217 -18.25 -9.34 -0.14
N GLY A 218 -18.14 -10.67 -0.01
CA GLY A 218 -17.07 -11.31 0.77
C GLY A 218 -15.68 -11.01 0.22
N ILE A 219 -15.51 -11.05 -1.11
CA ILE A 219 -14.25 -10.71 -1.78
C ILE A 219 -13.88 -9.25 -1.51
N ILE A 220 -14.80 -8.31 -1.74
CA ILE A 220 -14.56 -6.88 -1.54
C ILE A 220 -14.19 -6.61 -0.08
N PHE A 221 -14.91 -7.19 0.87
CA PHE A 221 -14.62 -7.01 2.30
C PHE A 221 -13.23 -7.55 2.67
N GLY A 222 -12.86 -8.73 2.15
CA GLY A 222 -11.53 -9.31 2.34
C GLY A 222 -10.41 -8.43 1.77
N LEU A 223 -10.61 -7.86 0.58
CA LEU A 223 -9.67 -6.93 -0.05
C LEU A 223 -9.53 -5.64 0.74
N LEU A 224 -10.63 -5.05 1.22
CA LEU A 224 -10.61 -3.82 2.01
C LEU A 224 -9.85 -4.01 3.33
N ILE A 225 -10.11 -5.12 4.04
CA ILE A 225 -9.34 -5.47 5.24
C ILE A 225 -7.86 -5.61 4.89
N GLY A 226 -7.52 -6.37 3.84
CA GLY A 226 -6.13 -6.55 3.42
C GLY A 226 -5.41 -5.24 3.13
N LYS A 227 -6.07 -4.30 2.43
CA LYS A 227 -5.54 -2.96 2.13
C LYS A 227 -5.34 -2.15 3.41
N SER A 228 -6.30 -2.14 4.33
CA SER A 228 -6.16 -1.48 5.63
C SER A 228 -5.02 -2.06 6.46
N LEU A 229 -4.94 -3.39 6.57
CA LEU A 229 -3.87 -4.05 7.33
C LEU A 229 -2.49 -3.72 6.74
N THR A 230 -2.37 -3.68 5.42
CA THR A 230 -1.14 -3.30 4.72
C THR A 230 -0.75 -1.86 5.02
N GLY A 231 -1.68 -0.91 4.89
CA GLY A 231 -1.43 0.49 5.21
C GLY A 231 -1.00 0.68 6.66
N ILE A 232 -1.72 0.07 7.60
CA ILE A 232 -1.42 0.15 9.03
C ILE A 232 -0.04 -0.43 9.34
N ALA A 233 0.29 -1.60 8.77
CA ALA A 233 1.58 -2.24 8.97
C ALA A 233 2.74 -1.41 8.41
N LYS A 234 2.56 -0.81 7.22
CA LYS A 234 3.54 0.10 6.62
C LYS A 234 3.76 1.33 7.49
N THR A 235 2.70 1.96 7.98
CA THR A 235 2.83 3.11 8.87
C THR A 235 3.55 2.73 10.17
N ALA A 236 3.23 1.58 10.77
CA ALA A 236 3.86 1.13 12.01
C ALA A 236 5.37 0.91 11.83
N LEU A 237 5.77 0.23 10.74
CA LEU A 237 7.18 0.00 10.43
C LEU A 237 7.93 1.30 10.11
N TYR A 238 7.27 2.24 9.43
CA TYR A 238 7.84 3.54 9.13
C TYR A 238 8.08 4.34 10.42
N VAL A 239 7.04 4.52 11.26
CA VAL A 239 7.13 5.25 12.54
C VAL A 239 8.21 4.63 13.41
N TYR A 240 8.26 3.30 13.49
CA TYR A 240 9.29 2.62 14.25
C TYR A 240 10.71 2.94 13.74
N ALA A 241 10.92 2.92 12.41
CA ALA A 241 12.22 3.17 11.80
C ALA A 241 12.70 4.62 11.91
N THR A 242 11.80 5.59 12.04
CA THR A 242 12.13 7.02 12.02
C THR A 242 11.98 7.70 13.38
N GLU A 243 11.05 7.27 14.22
CA GLU A 243 10.74 7.90 15.51
C GLU A 243 11.37 7.18 16.71
N ASN A 244 11.97 5.99 16.53
CA ASN A 244 12.55 5.15 17.60
C ASN A 244 11.59 4.84 18.77
N THR A 245 10.28 4.96 18.54
CA THR A 245 9.23 4.64 19.51
C THR A 245 8.44 3.43 19.02
N ALA A 246 8.01 2.57 19.94
CA ALA A 246 7.07 1.50 19.62
C ALA A 246 5.67 2.12 19.49
N PRO A 247 5.02 2.05 18.30
CA PRO A 247 3.66 2.56 18.16
C PRO A 247 2.71 1.83 19.12
N GLU A 248 1.67 2.52 19.60
CA GLU A 248 0.58 1.87 20.33
C GLU A 248 0.07 0.65 19.53
N PHE A 249 -0.30 -0.44 20.21
CA PHE A 249 -0.64 -1.75 19.61
C PHE A 249 0.53 -2.57 19.04
N PHE A 250 1.76 -2.05 19.08
CA PHE A 250 2.97 -2.73 18.60
C PHE A 250 4.09 -2.84 19.65
N GLU A 251 3.81 -2.50 20.92
CA GLU A 251 4.73 -2.53 22.07
C GLU A 251 5.41 -3.88 22.33
N ASP A 252 4.77 -5.00 21.93
CA ASP A 252 5.26 -6.36 22.15
C ASP A 252 6.30 -6.82 21.10
N MET A 253 6.76 -5.91 20.23
CA MET A 253 7.85 -6.19 19.30
C MET A 253 9.17 -5.73 19.90
N ASP A 254 10.04 -6.70 20.22
CA ASP A 254 11.44 -6.42 20.58
C ASP A 254 12.25 -6.26 19.30
N PHE A 255 12.62 -5.02 19.02
CA PHE A 255 13.37 -4.64 17.83
C PHE A 255 14.74 -4.03 18.14
N SER A 256 15.20 -4.16 19.39
CA SER A 256 16.58 -3.86 19.77
C SER A 256 17.61 -4.69 18.96
N ALA A 257 17.16 -5.77 18.31
CA ALA A 257 17.93 -6.57 17.36
C ALA A 257 18.02 -6.01 15.92
N LEU A 258 17.27 -4.95 15.57
CA LEU A 258 17.27 -4.35 14.21
C LEU A 258 18.34 -3.27 14.04
N GLY A 259 18.76 -2.63 15.13
CA GLY A 259 19.98 -1.83 15.17
C GLY A 259 21.13 -2.78 15.44
N GLY A 260 21.94 -3.08 14.42
CA GLY A 260 23.18 -3.84 14.60
C GLY A 260 23.95 -3.31 15.82
N GLU A 261 24.47 -4.25 16.61
CA GLU A 261 25.22 -4.01 17.85
C GLU A 261 26.20 -2.82 17.72
N ASP A 262 25.78 -1.63 18.16
CA ASP A 262 26.67 -0.49 18.42
C ASP A 262 26.34 0.14 19.77
N SER A 263 26.20 -0.71 20.79
CA SER A 263 26.27 -0.31 22.20
C SER A 263 27.39 -1.08 22.92
N GLY A 264 28.59 -1.00 22.33
CA GLY A 264 29.80 -1.64 22.84
C GLY A 264 30.93 -0.67 23.19
N SER A 265 30.66 0.61 23.47
CA SER A 265 31.69 1.51 24.01
C SER A 265 31.81 1.35 25.54
N SER A 266 32.16 0.14 25.98
CA SER A 266 32.78 -0.02 27.31
C SER A 266 34.21 0.51 27.22
N SER A 267 34.32 1.84 27.28
CA SER A 267 35.60 2.52 27.41
C SER A 267 36.38 1.94 28.60
N SER A 268 37.51 1.36 28.25
CA SER A 268 38.58 0.97 29.14
C SER A 268 39.04 2.17 29.98
N ARG A 269 38.64 2.21 31.25
CA ARG A 269 39.39 2.93 32.28
C ARG A 269 40.36 1.97 32.96
N MET A 270 41.49 1.74 32.30
CA MET A 270 42.74 1.38 32.96
C MET A 270 43.68 2.59 32.89
N SER A 271 44.36 2.84 34.01
CA SER A 271 45.36 3.89 34.31
C SER A 271 44.79 5.02 35.19
N GLY A 272 45.31 5.30 36.39
CA GLY A 272 46.58 4.86 36.96
C GLY A 272 46.65 5.03 38.48
N GLY A 273 47.65 4.36 39.05
CA GLY A 273 47.97 4.40 40.47
C GLY A 273 48.73 5.64 40.92
N ARG A 274 49.20 5.54 42.18
CA ARG A 274 49.73 6.55 43.12
C ARG A 274 48.58 7.19 43.91
N ILE A 275 48.52 7.07 45.24
CA ILE A 275 49.58 7.17 46.26
C ILE A 275 49.31 6.15 47.38
#